data_AF-A0A3B5ASF7-F1
#
_entry.id   AF-A0A3B5ASF7-F1
#
_cell.length_a   1.000
_cell.length_b   1.000
_cell.length_c   1.000
_cell.angle_alpha   90.00
_cell.angle_beta   90.00
_cell.angle_gamma   90.00
#
_symmetry.space_group_name_H-M   'P 1'
#
loop_
_entity.id
_entity.type
_entity.pdbx_description
1 polymer ?
#
loop_
_entity_poly.entity_id
_entity_poly.type
_entity_poly.pdbx_seq_one_letter_code
_entity_poly.pdbx_strand_id
1 'polypeptide(L)'
;MKELLLLCLLLLSGGQRSLACPHLCSCHGAQVNCSSRSLTSSSLPTSFPAGTTELRLHNNRLSTLPNGLLDGLMTVVNFAFSLMERDEYI
;
A
#
# COMPACT_ATOMS: atom_id res chain seq x y z
N MET A 1 32.95 -17.30 -11.04
CA MET A 1 32.80 -16.14 -10.14
C MET A 1 31.71 -15.18 -10.62
N LYS A 2 31.70 -14.74 -11.89
CA LYS A 2 30.65 -13.84 -12.43
C LYS A 2 29.32 -14.54 -12.77
N GLU A 3 29.39 -15.80 -13.21
CA GLU A 3 28.20 -16.63 -13.52
C GLU A 3 27.30 -16.90 -12.29
N LEU A 4 27.91 -17.07 -11.10
CA LEU A 4 27.15 -17.27 -9.85
C LEU A 4 26.37 -16.00 -9.45
N LEU A 5 26.91 -14.83 -9.80
CA LEU A 5 26.33 -13.53 -9.48
C LEU A 5 25.11 -13.24 -10.37
N LEU A 6 25.14 -13.69 -11.62
CA LEU A 6 23.98 -13.67 -12.53
C LEU A 6 22.85 -14.60 -12.05
N LEU A 7 23.18 -15.78 -11.53
CA LEU A 7 22.19 -16.72 -10.99
C LEU A 7 21.47 -16.16 -9.74
N CYS A 8 22.17 -15.43 -8.88
CA CYS A 8 21.54 -14.71 -7.76
C CYS A 8 20.54 -13.64 -8.22
N LEU A 9 20.83 -12.92 -9.30
CA LEU A 9 19.92 -11.92 -9.87
C LEU A 9 18.64 -12.55 -10.43
N LEU A 10 18.74 -13.76 -11.02
CA LEU A 10 17.60 -14.51 -11.51
C LEU A 10 16.75 -15.10 -10.37
N LEU A 11 17.38 -15.58 -9.29
CA LEU A 11 16.67 -16.10 -8.11
C LEU A 11 15.93 -15.01 -7.32
N LEU A 12 16.43 -13.77 -7.36
CA LEU A 12 15.76 -12.59 -6.79
C LEU A 12 14.54 -12.13 -7.61
N SER A 13 14.39 -12.61 -8.85
CA SER A 13 13.31 -12.24 -9.77
C SER A 13 12.07 -13.14 -9.70
N GLY A 14 12.02 -14.09 -8.75
CA GLY A 14 10.87 -14.95 -8.45
C GLY A 14 9.64 -14.21 -7.87
N GLY A 15 9.42 -12.96 -8.28
CA GLY A 15 8.21 -12.21 -7.95
C GLY A 15 7.07 -12.73 -8.79
N GLN A 16 6.08 -13.35 -8.14
CA GLN A 16 4.72 -13.46 -8.67
C GLN A 16 4.31 -12.11 -9.27
N ARG A 17 3.36 -12.10 -10.23
CA ARG A 17 2.77 -10.88 -10.82
C ARG A 17 1.94 -10.07 -9.81
N SER A 18 2.49 -9.84 -8.62
CA SER A 18 2.13 -8.77 -7.73
C SER A 18 2.26 -7.49 -8.54
N LEU A 19 1.18 -6.74 -8.64
CA LEU A 19 1.29 -5.31 -8.90
C LEU A 19 2.39 -4.79 -7.97
N ALA A 20 3.35 -4.06 -8.53
CA ALA A 20 4.50 -3.57 -7.76
C ALA A 20 4.00 -2.76 -6.55
N CYS A 21 4.77 -2.76 -5.46
CA CYS A 21 4.44 -1.92 -4.32
C CYS A 21 4.23 -0.48 -4.79
N PRO A 22 3.12 0.19 -4.43
CA PRO A 22 2.87 1.53 -4.91
C PRO A 22 4.00 2.47 -4.50
N HIS A 23 4.42 3.37 -5.40
CA HIS A 23 5.59 4.23 -5.20
C HIS A 23 5.53 5.07 -3.91
N LEU A 24 4.32 5.45 -3.48
CA LEU A 24 4.11 6.27 -2.28
C LEU A 24 4.02 5.43 -0.99
N CYS A 25 4.05 4.12 -1.10
CA CYS A 25 3.85 3.18 -0.01
C CYS A 25 5.10 2.33 0.22
N SER A 26 5.15 1.68 1.37
CA SER A 26 6.15 0.67 1.70
C SER A 26 5.44 -0.66 1.94
N CYS A 27 5.94 -1.73 1.34
CA CYS A 27 5.31 -3.04 1.42
C CYS A 27 6.22 -4.03 2.13
N HIS A 28 5.64 -4.82 3.04
CA HIS A 28 6.33 -5.89 3.76
C HIS A 28 5.40 -7.09 3.89
N GLY A 29 5.73 -8.19 3.19
CA GLY A 29 4.82 -9.32 3.05
C GLY A 29 3.50 -8.87 2.42
N ALA A 30 2.39 -9.15 3.10
CA ALA A 30 1.03 -8.76 2.69
C ALA A 30 0.57 -7.39 3.23
N GLN A 31 1.45 -6.66 3.93
CA GLN A 31 1.14 -5.32 4.45
C GLN A 31 1.58 -4.25 3.46
N VAL A 32 0.69 -3.29 3.20
CA VAL A 32 0.96 -2.05 2.47
C VAL A 32 0.79 -0.86 3.41
N ASN A 33 1.87 -0.12 3.64
CA ASN A 33 1.86 1.06 4.50
C ASN A 33 2.06 2.35 3.69
N CYS A 34 1.02 3.18 3.62
CA CYS A 34 1.02 4.48 2.94
C CYS A 34 0.80 5.65 3.92
N SER A 35 1.11 5.44 5.20
CA SER A 35 0.78 6.40 6.26
C SER A 35 1.75 7.58 6.32
N SER A 36 1.27 8.74 6.77
CA SER A 36 2.09 9.98 6.89
C SER A 36 2.72 10.43 5.57
N ARG A 37 2.02 10.24 4.45
CA ARG A 37 2.48 10.58 3.08
C ARG A 37 1.78 11.79 2.49
N SER A 38 0.95 12.49 3.28
CA SER A 38 0.12 13.62 2.83
C SER A 38 -0.78 13.28 1.64
N LEU A 39 -1.23 12.02 1.55
CA LEU A 39 -2.04 11.56 0.43
C LEU A 39 -3.41 12.24 0.45
N THR A 40 -3.84 12.67 -0.72
CA THR A 40 -5.21 13.04 -1.06
C THR A 40 -5.90 11.89 -1.80
N SER A 41 -7.22 11.95 -1.92
CA SER A 41 -8.00 10.96 -2.67
C SER A 41 -7.56 10.81 -4.13
N SER A 42 -7.02 11.87 -4.75
CA SER A 42 -6.47 11.87 -6.10
C SER A 42 -5.06 11.29 -6.23
N SER A 43 -4.29 11.29 -5.15
CA SER A 43 -2.92 10.75 -5.10
C SER A 43 -2.85 9.29 -4.68
N LEU A 44 -3.96 8.73 -4.19
CA LEU A 44 -4.02 7.33 -3.81
C LEU A 44 -3.90 6.44 -5.05
N PRO A 45 -3.07 5.38 -4.99
CA PRO A 45 -3.05 4.38 -6.04
C PRO A 45 -4.39 3.65 -6.07
N THR A 46 -4.92 3.41 -7.27
CA THR A 46 -6.21 2.74 -7.48
C THR A 46 -6.12 1.21 -7.36
N SER A 47 -4.92 0.67 -7.18
CA SER A 47 -4.69 -0.77 -7.05
C SER A 47 -3.53 -1.06 -6.11
N PHE A 48 -3.62 -2.21 -5.43
CA PHE A 48 -2.63 -2.71 -4.50
C PHE A 48 -2.15 -4.10 -4.92
N PRO A 49 -0.97 -4.55 -4.46
CA PRO A 49 -0.51 -5.92 -4.60
C PRO A 49 -1.61 -6.94 -4.31
N ALA A 50 -1.78 -7.94 -5.19
CA ALA A 50 -2.70 -9.04 -4.93
C ALA A 50 -2.27 -9.79 -3.66
N GLY A 51 -3.22 -10.11 -2.79
CA GLY A 51 -2.93 -10.70 -1.48
C GLY A 51 -2.55 -9.68 -0.40
N THR A 52 -2.76 -8.38 -0.62
CA THR A 52 -2.72 -7.39 0.46
C THR A 52 -3.78 -7.74 1.51
N THR A 53 -3.35 -7.94 2.77
CA THR A 53 -4.24 -8.24 3.91
C THR A 53 -4.36 -7.06 4.88
N GLU A 54 -3.42 -6.11 4.80
CA GLU A 54 -3.40 -4.93 5.66
C GLU A 54 -2.98 -3.71 4.86
N LEU A 55 -3.82 -2.67 4.87
CA LEU A 55 -3.56 -1.38 4.24
C LEU A 55 -3.60 -0.28 5.29
N ARG A 56 -2.49 0.43 5.49
CA ARG A 56 -2.37 1.54 6.45
C ARG A 56 -2.38 2.88 5.73
N LEU A 57 -3.34 3.74 6.07
CA LEU A 57 -3.54 5.06 5.47
C LEU A 57 -3.55 6.21 6.51
N HIS A 58 -3.13 5.97 7.76
CA HIS A 58 -3.23 6.97 8.83
C HIS A 58 -2.37 8.22 8.56
N ASN A 59 -2.73 9.35 9.18
CA ASN A 59 -2.02 10.63 9.06
C ASN A 59 -1.86 11.12 7.60
N ASN A 60 -2.89 10.96 6.78
CA ASN A 60 -2.96 11.51 5.42
C ASN A 60 -4.03 12.60 5.33
N ARG A 61 -4.15 13.26 4.17
CA ARG A 61 -5.12 14.33 3.90
C ARG A 61 -6.32 13.78 3.12
N LEU A 62 -6.85 12.65 3.58
CA LEU A 62 -7.95 11.95 2.93
C LEU A 62 -9.29 12.42 3.49
N SER A 63 -10.10 13.06 2.67
CA SER A 63 -11.51 13.38 2.99
C SER A 63 -12.46 12.28 2.48
N THR A 64 -12.08 11.59 1.41
CA THR A 64 -12.82 10.47 0.82
C THR A 64 -11.86 9.40 0.30
N LEU A 65 -12.36 8.17 0.13
CA LEU A 65 -11.63 7.13 -0.59
C LEU A 65 -12.14 7.03 -2.04
N PRO A 66 -11.25 6.84 -3.03
CA PRO A 66 -11.68 6.57 -4.40
C PRO A 66 -12.47 5.25 -4.49
N ASN A 67 -13.47 5.23 -5.37
CA ASN A 67 -14.24 4.01 -5.65
C ASN A 67 -13.32 2.90 -6.15
N GLY A 68 -13.58 1.67 -5.73
CA GLY A 68 -12.83 0.50 -6.14
C GLY A 68 -11.46 0.33 -5.47
N LEU A 69 -11.04 1.25 -4.59
CA LEU A 69 -9.81 1.12 -3.81
C LEU A 69 -9.77 -0.19 -3.00
N LEU A 70 -10.94 -0.67 -2.58
CA LEU A 70 -11.08 -1.83 -1.72
C LEU A 70 -11.36 -3.13 -2.48
N ASP A 71 -11.66 -3.06 -3.78
CA ASP A 71 -12.10 -4.22 -4.57
C ASP A 71 -11.01 -5.31 -4.67
N GLY A 72 -9.74 -4.92 -4.51
CA GLY A 72 -8.59 -5.84 -4.51
C GLY A 72 -8.19 -6.38 -3.13
N LEU A 73 -8.81 -5.92 -2.04
CA LEU A 73 -8.44 -6.30 -0.67
C LEU A 73 -9.29 -7.51 -0.26
N MET A 74 -8.74 -8.71 -0.44
CA MET A 74 -9.46 -9.98 -0.29
C MET A 74 -9.88 -10.32 1.15
N THR A 75 -9.44 -9.56 2.15
CA THR A 75 -9.71 -9.83 3.57
C THR A 75 -9.94 -8.52 4.32
N VAL A 76 -10.85 -8.57 5.31
CA VAL A 76 -11.25 -7.45 6.16
C VAL A 76 -10.02 -6.68 6.64
N VAL A 77 -9.85 -5.50 6.09
CA VAL A 77 -8.72 -4.62 6.40
C VAL A 77 -9.02 -3.95 7.73
N ASN A 78 -8.10 -4.06 8.69
CA ASN A 78 -8.05 -3.13 9.81
C ASN A 78 -7.72 -1.74 9.24
N PHE A 79 -8.74 -0.99 8.81
CA PHE A 79 -8.59 0.40 8.42
C PHE A 79 -8.37 1.22 9.69
N ALA A 80 -7.11 1.38 10.07
CA ALA A 80 -6.73 2.40 11.03
C ALA A 80 -6.82 3.77 10.34
N PHE A 81 -8.03 4.30 10.18
CA PHE A 81 -8.26 5.74 10.05
C PHE A 81 -8.04 6.38 11.43
N SER A 82 -6.81 6.31 11.93
CA SER A 82 -6.44 7.14 13.06
C SER A 82 -6.37 8.57 12.54
N LEU A 83 -7.37 9.35 12.98
CA LEU A 83 -7.40 10.81 12.99
C LEU A 83 -7.80 11.47 11.64
N MET A 84 -9.09 11.37 11.27
CA MET A 84 -9.85 12.63 11.17
C MET A 84 -9.98 13.14 12.61
N GLU A 85 -8.91 13.70 13.16
CA GLU A 85 -9.10 14.64 14.26
C GLU A 85 -9.93 15.75 13.64
N ARG A 86 -11.20 15.80 14.04
CA ARG A 86 -11.93 17.04 14.00
C ARG A 86 -11.05 18.02 14.76
N ASP A 87 -10.33 18.86 14.02
CA ASP A 87 -9.95 20.17 14.52
C ASP A 87 -11.20 20.72 15.22
N GLU A 88 -11.09 20.87 16.53
CA GLU A 88 -11.80 21.83 17.36
C GLU A 88 -13.33 21.92 17.16
N TYR A 89 -14.07 21.19 18.02
CA TYR A 89 -15.39 21.65 18.44
C TYR A 89 -15.19 22.97 19.20
N ILE A 90 -15.31 24.11 18.50
CA ILE A 90 -15.69 25.39 19.08
C ILE A 90 -17.21 25.39 19.28
#